data_AF-A0A562QQA8-F1
#
_entry.id   AF-A0A562QQA8-F1
#
_cell.length_a   1.000
_cell.length_b   1.000
_cell.length_c   1.000
_cell.angle_alpha   90.00
_cell.angle_beta   90.00
_cell.angle_gamma   90.00
#
_symmetry.space_group_name_H-M   'P 1'
#
loop_
_entity.id
_entity.type
_entity.pdbx_description
1 polymer ?
#
loop_
_entity_poly.entity_id
_entity_poly.type
_entity_poly.pdbx_seq_one_letter_code
_entity_poly.pdbx_strand_id
1 'polypeptide(L)'
;MRQLLSAIIIVVLLSFPTKSFADGHSSLHTWKELNQTSDQILQLVKREKYAEAKQLLDYFSKHFLEVDFQAEGVTMSSLRTTTMAYEKAIEAVTATDLPLEERIYQVTTFRLAVDALSSEHHPLWLHSEQAVMHALAAIKATIFKGDSVAYQHRLNEFLRHYQMIKPALFIDIEPQHLQRLESQVIFLEKLRANQLDPSKLTPHLELMEKEWANLYHQVKEDSADPSLWWVIFTIGGMIILSLSYVGWRKYRAEKQKVRMKE
;
A
#
# COMPACT_ATOMS: atom_id res chain seq x y z
N MET A 1 -29.40 20.92 -49.13
CA MET A 1 -29.07 22.01 -48.20
C MET A 1 -29.02 21.59 -46.73
N ARG A 2 -30.02 20.86 -46.19
CA ARG A 2 -30.01 20.41 -44.78
C ARG A 2 -28.80 19.56 -44.37
N GLN A 3 -28.36 18.61 -45.20
CA GLN A 3 -27.23 17.73 -44.87
C GLN A 3 -25.85 18.40 -44.97
N LEU A 4 -25.72 19.43 -45.82
CA LEU A 4 -24.50 20.27 -45.89
C LEU A 4 -24.37 21.16 -44.64
N LEU A 5 -25.49 21.69 -44.13
CA LEU A 5 -25.54 22.44 -42.88
C LEU A 5 -25.17 21.57 -41.66
N SER A 6 -25.62 20.31 -41.63
CA SER A 6 -25.25 19.36 -40.56
C SER A 6 -23.75 19.04 -40.54
N ALA A 7 -23.13 18.87 -41.71
CA ALA A 7 -21.70 18.60 -41.82
C ALA A 7 -20.84 19.77 -41.34
N ILE A 8 -21.25 21.00 -41.67
CA ILE A 8 -20.53 22.22 -41.25
C ILE A 8 -20.61 22.42 -39.73
N ILE A 9 -21.75 22.11 -39.10
CA ILE A 9 -21.91 22.22 -37.64
C ILE A 9 -21.02 21.22 -36.89
N ILE A 10 -20.85 20.00 -37.41
CA ILE A 10 -19.98 18.97 -36.82
C ILE A 10 -18.50 19.37 -36.93
N VAL A 11 -18.09 19.93 -38.07
CA VAL A 11 -16.71 20.40 -38.29
C VAL A 11 -16.38 21.60 -37.39
N VAL A 12 -17.33 22.50 -37.18
CA VAL A 12 -17.17 23.63 -36.26
C VAL A 12 -17.09 23.17 -34.79
N LEU A 13 -17.88 22.17 -34.39
CA LEU A 13 -17.81 21.56 -33.06
C LEU A 13 -16.47 20.85 -32.79
N LEU A 14 -15.84 20.27 -33.82
CA LEU A 14 -14.53 19.62 -33.71
C LEU A 14 -13.34 20.59 -33.79
N SER A 15 -13.57 21.84 -34.20
CA SER A 15 -12.51 22.85 -34.37
C SER A 15 -12.36 23.79 -33.17
N PHE A 16 -13.16 23.61 -32.12
CA PHE A 16 -12.94 24.34 -30.88
C PHE A 16 -11.69 23.78 -30.18
N PRO A 17 -10.65 24.59 -29.96
CA PRO A 17 -9.49 24.16 -29.20
C PRO A 17 -9.96 23.86 -27.78
N THR A 18 -9.99 22.58 -27.42
CA THR A 18 -10.06 22.19 -26.02
C THR A 18 -8.79 22.73 -25.38
N LYS A 19 -8.92 23.75 -24.53
CA LYS A 19 -7.85 24.11 -23.60
C LYS A 19 -7.73 22.94 -22.63
N SER A 20 -6.95 21.94 -23.01
CA SER A 20 -6.47 20.92 -22.09
C SER A 20 -5.51 21.62 -21.15
N PHE A 21 -5.97 21.90 -19.92
CA PHE A 21 -5.08 22.18 -18.81
C PHE A 21 -4.37 20.86 -18.49
N ALA A 22 -3.13 20.75 -18.96
CA ALA A 22 -2.25 19.62 -18.67
C ALA A 22 -1.42 19.94 -17.42
N ASP A 23 -2.06 20.08 -16.26
CA ASP A 23 -1.37 20.31 -14.97
C ASP A 23 -1.10 19.00 -14.19
N GLY A 24 -1.61 17.84 -14.63
CA GLY A 24 -1.54 16.58 -13.87
C GLY A 24 -0.45 15.59 -14.27
N HIS A 25 0.40 15.88 -15.26
CA HIS A 25 1.37 14.91 -15.78
C HIS A 25 2.78 15.00 -15.17
N SER A 26 3.16 16.14 -14.59
CA SER A 26 4.50 16.33 -13.99
C SER A 26 4.61 15.67 -12.61
N SER A 27 3.64 15.88 -11.72
CA SER A 27 3.76 15.43 -10.33
C SER A 27 3.66 13.92 -10.15
N LEU A 28 2.76 13.26 -10.88
CA LEU A 28 2.66 11.80 -10.90
C LEU A 28 3.96 11.14 -11.39
N HIS A 29 4.66 11.77 -12.34
CA HIS A 29 5.98 11.31 -12.77
C HIS A 29 7.03 11.48 -11.66
N THR A 30 7.04 12.64 -10.99
CA THR A 30 7.98 12.93 -9.90
C THR A 30 7.82 11.95 -8.73
N TRP A 31 6.60 11.68 -8.27
CA TRP A 31 6.36 10.70 -7.19
C TRP A 31 6.78 9.29 -7.57
N LYS A 32 6.48 8.88 -8.80
CA LYS A 32 6.91 7.58 -9.33
C LYS A 32 8.43 7.45 -9.34
N GLU A 33 9.14 8.51 -9.76
CA GLU A 33 10.60 8.53 -9.76
C GLU A 33 11.19 8.49 -8.35
N LEU A 34 10.61 9.24 -7.40
CA LEU A 34 11.00 9.20 -6.00
C LEU A 34 10.79 7.81 -5.40
N ASN A 35 9.65 7.17 -5.68
CA ASN A 35 9.36 5.82 -5.21
C ASN A 35 10.35 4.80 -5.79
N GLN A 36 10.62 4.85 -7.11
CA GLN A 36 11.62 4.01 -7.76
C GLN A 36 13.03 4.22 -7.20
N THR A 37 13.41 5.47 -6.92
CA THR A 37 14.69 5.82 -6.31
C THR A 37 14.80 5.19 -4.92
N SER A 38 13.74 5.26 -4.10
CA SER A 38 13.71 4.64 -2.77
C SER A 38 13.86 3.11 -2.82
N ASP A 39 13.29 2.45 -3.84
CA ASP A 39 13.48 1.02 -4.07
C ASP A 39 14.94 0.70 -4.45
N GLN A 40 15.53 1.46 -5.37
CA GLN A 40 16.92 1.28 -5.79
C GLN A 40 17.90 1.45 -4.61
N ILE A 41 17.67 2.44 -3.75
CA ILE A 41 18.45 2.64 -2.52
C ILE A 41 18.40 1.36 -1.67
N LEU A 42 17.21 0.80 -1.44
CA LEU A 42 17.07 -0.45 -0.69
C LEU A 42 17.82 -1.62 -1.35
N GLN A 43 17.74 -1.75 -2.67
CA GLN A 43 18.46 -2.81 -3.40
C GLN A 43 19.98 -2.67 -3.30
N LEU A 44 20.52 -1.45 -3.31
CA LEU A 44 21.95 -1.18 -3.13
C LEU A 44 22.40 -1.55 -1.71
N VAL A 45 21.62 -1.17 -0.70
CA VAL A 45 21.90 -1.49 0.71
C VAL A 45 21.91 -3.00 0.94
N LYS A 46 20.96 -3.74 0.36
CA LYS A 46 20.93 -5.21 0.38
C LYS A 46 22.15 -5.86 -0.29
N ARG A 47 22.83 -5.15 -1.18
CA ARG A 47 24.07 -5.56 -1.87
C ARG A 47 25.33 -4.95 -1.25
N GLU A 48 25.21 -4.34 -0.08
CA GLU A 48 26.30 -3.67 0.66
C GLU A 48 26.98 -2.51 -0.11
N LYS A 49 26.29 -1.96 -1.12
CA LYS A 49 26.74 -0.82 -1.92
C LYS A 49 26.35 0.51 -1.28
N TYR A 50 26.91 0.79 -0.10
CA TYR A 50 26.46 1.92 0.72
C TYR A 50 26.85 3.28 0.15
N ALA A 51 27.99 3.39 -0.53
CA ALA A 51 28.42 4.64 -1.16
C ALA A 51 27.46 5.05 -2.29
N GLU A 52 27.07 4.11 -3.14
CA GLU A 52 26.10 4.32 -4.21
C GLU A 52 24.69 4.59 -3.64
N ALA A 53 24.31 3.88 -2.57
CA ALA A 53 23.03 4.12 -1.89
C ALA A 53 22.95 5.56 -1.34
N LYS A 54 24.05 6.07 -0.76
CA LYS A 54 24.16 7.46 -0.31
C LYS A 54 24.00 8.44 -1.47
N GLN A 55 24.65 8.20 -2.61
CA GLN A 55 24.50 9.06 -3.78
C GLN A 55 23.05 9.14 -4.27
N LEU A 56 22.33 8.01 -4.26
CA LEU A 56 20.90 8.01 -4.60
C LEU A 56 20.04 8.69 -3.53
N LEU A 57 20.39 8.62 -2.25
CA LEU A 57 19.71 9.40 -1.19
C LEU A 57 19.94 10.91 -1.37
N ASP A 58 21.14 11.32 -1.78
CA ASP A 58 21.43 12.73 -2.10
C ASP A 58 20.63 13.19 -3.34
N TYR A 59 20.48 12.32 -4.34
CA TYR A 59 19.63 12.56 -5.52
C TYR A 59 18.15 12.68 -5.12
N PHE A 60 17.66 11.74 -4.31
CA PHE A 60 16.31 11.72 -3.80
C PHE A 60 15.97 13.04 -3.09
N SER A 61 16.84 13.51 -2.18
CA SER A 61 16.60 14.73 -1.41
C SER A 61 16.39 15.95 -2.31
N LYS A 62 17.21 16.11 -3.35
CA LYS A 62 17.08 17.22 -4.30
C LYS A 62 15.73 17.20 -5.01
N HIS A 63 15.34 16.06 -5.56
CA HIS A 63 14.06 15.91 -6.29
C HIS A 63 12.86 16.01 -5.34
N PHE A 64 12.99 15.52 -4.12
CA PHE A 64 11.94 15.64 -3.10
C PHE A 64 11.66 17.11 -2.78
N LEU A 65 12.69 17.94 -2.66
CA LEU A 65 12.54 19.38 -2.41
C LEU A 65 11.96 20.18 -3.60
N GLU A 66 11.93 19.60 -4.80
CA GLU A 66 11.33 20.21 -6.00
C GLU A 66 9.82 19.96 -6.11
N VAL A 67 9.26 19.06 -5.29
CA VAL A 67 7.83 18.75 -5.28
C VAL A 67 7.01 19.91 -4.70
N ASP A 68 5.93 20.29 -5.38
CA ASP A 68 4.92 21.19 -4.82
C ASP A 68 3.99 20.42 -3.87
N PHE A 69 4.43 20.27 -2.62
CA PHE A 69 3.70 19.53 -1.59
C PHE A 69 2.31 20.09 -1.28
N GLN A 70 2.07 21.39 -1.51
CA GLN A 70 0.77 22.00 -1.29
C GLN A 70 -0.21 21.60 -2.38
N ALA A 71 0.23 21.60 -3.64
CA ALA A 71 -0.56 21.13 -4.78
C ALA A 71 -0.93 19.64 -4.64
N GLU A 72 -0.01 18.84 -4.09
CA GLU A 72 -0.19 17.40 -3.85
C GLU A 72 -0.98 17.07 -2.56
N GLY A 73 -1.41 18.08 -1.80
CA GLY A 73 -2.18 17.87 -0.57
C GLY A 73 -1.40 17.19 0.56
N VAL A 74 -0.06 17.18 0.48
CA VAL A 74 0.78 16.52 1.48
C VAL A 74 0.82 17.35 2.76
N THR A 75 0.48 16.71 3.88
CA THR A 75 0.47 17.39 5.17
C THR A 75 1.89 17.62 5.70
N MET A 76 2.07 18.68 6.51
CA MET A 76 3.34 18.95 7.21
C MET A 76 3.82 17.77 8.06
N SER A 77 2.88 17.03 8.65
CA SER A 77 3.20 15.86 9.45
C SER A 77 3.72 14.71 8.59
N SER A 78 3.13 14.47 7.41
CA SER A 78 3.60 13.47 6.43
C SER A 78 5.00 13.82 5.91
N LEU A 79 5.26 15.11 5.62
CA LEU A 79 6.59 15.60 5.26
C LEU A 79 7.61 15.34 6.36
N ARG A 80 7.30 15.77 7.59
CA ARG A 80 8.19 15.56 8.74
C ARG A 80 8.49 14.08 8.95
N THR A 81 7.48 13.21 8.90
CA THR A 81 7.63 11.77 9.05
C THR A 81 8.57 11.18 8.00
N THR A 82 8.43 11.61 6.74
CA THR A 82 9.27 11.14 5.64
C THR A 82 10.71 11.67 5.76
N THR A 83 10.90 12.95 6.10
CA THR A 83 12.23 13.52 6.37
C THR A 83 12.92 12.80 7.52
N MET A 84 12.21 12.48 8.61
CA MET A 84 12.79 11.72 9.72
C MET A 84 13.21 10.31 9.31
N ALA A 85 12.46 9.64 8.42
CA ALA A 85 12.84 8.34 7.90
C ALA A 85 14.04 8.44 6.93
N TYR A 86 14.10 9.51 6.12
CA TYR A 86 15.23 9.83 5.25
C TYR A 86 16.53 10.01 6.04
N GLU A 87 16.52 10.81 7.11
CA GLU A 87 17.72 11.04 7.94
C GLU A 87 18.25 9.74 8.55
N LYS A 88 17.34 8.86 9.01
CA LYS A 88 17.72 7.53 9.51
C LYS A 88 18.31 6.63 8.43
N ALA A 89 17.81 6.73 7.19
CA ALA A 89 18.39 6.01 6.06
C ALA A 89 19.80 6.54 5.71
N ILE A 90 20.02 7.85 5.77
CA ILE A 90 21.34 8.47 5.61
C ILE A 90 22.30 7.99 6.70
N GLU A 91 21.89 8.05 7.97
CA GLU A 91 22.67 7.53 9.09
C GLU A 91 23.01 6.05 8.87
N ALA A 92 22.03 5.25 8.46
CA ALA A 92 22.22 3.83 8.22
C ALA A 92 23.22 3.51 7.11
N VAL A 93 23.26 4.28 6.00
CA VAL A 93 24.24 4.03 4.93
C VAL A 93 25.62 4.63 5.21
N THR A 94 25.72 5.59 6.13
CA THR A 94 26.99 6.28 6.46
C THR A 94 27.66 5.77 7.73
N ALA A 95 26.94 5.10 8.62
CA ALA A 95 27.49 4.53 9.84
C ALA A 95 28.61 3.53 9.54
N THR A 96 29.66 3.52 10.36
CA THR A 96 30.80 2.61 10.24
C THR A 96 30.45 1.20 10.70
N ASP A 97 29.77 1.08 11.84
CA ASP A 97 29.62 -0.19 12.56
C ASP A 97 28.17 -0.68 12.66
N LEU A 98 27.28 -0.19 11.79
CA LEU A 98 25.89 -0.63 11.79
C LEU A 98 25.75 -1.99 11.07
N PRO A 99 25.13 -3.02 11.69
CA PRO A 99 24.90 -4.31 11.04
C PRO A 99 24.00 -4.19 9.81
N LEU A 100 24.24 -5.04 8.79
CA LEU A 100 23.48 -5.04 7.53
C LEU A 100 21.96 -5.11 7.76
N GLU A 101 21.50 -5.96 8.68
CA GLU A 101 20.07 -6.09 8.98
C GLU A 101 19.45 -4.77 9.44
N GLU A 102 20.16 -4.02 10.28
CA GLU A 102 19.69 -2.74 10.78
C GLU A 102 19.73 -1.67 9.70
N ARG A 103 20.72 -1.71 8.80
CA ARG A 103 20.74 -0.85 7.60
C ARG A 103 19.53 -1.10 6.71
N ILE A 104 19.24 -2.36 6.43
CA ILE A 104 18.07 -2.77 5.64
C ILE A 104 16.79 -2.31 6.33
N TYR A 105 16.69 -2.44 7.66
CA TYR A 105 15.53 -2.02 8.44
C TYR A 105 15.25 -0.52 8.30
N GLN A 106 16.25 0.34 8.52
CA GLN A 106 16.08 1.80 8.43
C GLN A 106 15.71 2.23 7.00
N VAL A 107 16.35 1.64 5.99
CA VAL A 107 16.11 1.98 4.58
C VAL A 107 14.76 1.42 4.10
N THR A 108 14.32 0.28 4.61
CA THR A 108 12.97 -0.24 4.36
C THR A 108 11.90 0.67 4.97
N THR A 109 12.13 1.14 6.21
CA THR A 109 11.25 2.13 6.87
C THR A 109 11.10 3.39 6.01
N PHE A 110 12.20 3.91 5.47
CA PHE A 110 12.20 5.04 4.54
C PHE A 110 11.41 4.75 3.26
N ARG A 111 11.68 3.62 2.58
CA ARG A 111 10.95 3.22 1.37
C ARG A 111 9.45 3.12 1.60
N LEU A 112 9.02 2.55 2.73
CA LEU A 112 7.59 2.46 3.06
C LEU A 112 6.95 3.83 3.27
N ALA A 113 7.65 4.79 3.88
CA ALA A 113 7.16 6.16 4.04
C ALA A 113 7.04 6.90 2.70
N VAL A 114 8.02 6.73 1.81
CA VAL A 114 7.98 7.32 0.45
C VAL A 114 6.87 6.70 -0.38
N ASP A 115 6.71 5.39 -0.30
CA ASP A 115 5.65 4.69 -1.01
C ASP A 115 4.26 5.18 -0.57
N ALA A 116 4.02 5.32 0.74
CA ALA A 116 2.80 5.88 1.30
C ALA A 116 2.46 7.29 0.77
N LEU A 117 3.46 8.15 0.53
CA LEU A 117 3.24 9.46 -0.10
C LEU A 117 2.82 9.36 -1.59
N SER A 118 3.18 8.28 -2.27
CA SER A 118 2.99 8.11 -3.71
C SER A 118 1.86 7.13 -4.08
N SER A 119 1.43 6.26 -3.15
CA SER A 119 0.53 5.16 -3.44
C SER A 119 -0.92 5.55 -3.18
N GLU A 120 -1.70 5.78 -4.23
CA GLU A 120 -3.14 6.07 -4.07
C GLU A 120 -3.97 4.82 -3.74
N HIS A 121 -3.54 3.64 -4.20
CA HIS A 121 -4.37 2.44 -4.15
C HIS A 121 -3.70 1.28 -3.39
N HIS A 122 -2.44 0.92 -3.63
CA HIS A 122 -1.86 -0.30 -3.03
C HIS A 122 -0.56 -0.04 -2.28
N PRO A 123 -0.62 0.47 -1.04
CA PRO A 123 0.57 0.78 -0.28
C PRO A 123 1.34 -0.48 0.12
N LEU A 124 2.67 -0.42 0.05
CA LEU A 124 3.57 -1.55 0.23
C LEU A 124 3.56 -2.11 1.65
N TRP A 125 3.21 -1.31 2.66
CA TRP A 125 3.11 -1.77 4.04
C TRP A 125 2.01 -2.82 4.23
N LEU A 126 1.04 -2.95 3.31
CA LEU A 126 0.04 -4.04 3.35
C LEU A 126 0.69 -5.43 3.33
N HIS A 127 1.86 -5.57 2.70
CA HIS A 127 2.62 -6.83 2.71
C HIS A 127 3.12 -7.22 4.10
N SER A 128 3.07 -6.32 5.09
CA SER A 128 3.45 -6.63 6.47
C SER A 128 2.38 -7.40 7.24
N GLU A 129 1.16 -7.56 6.70
CA GLU A 129 0.03 -8.19 7.39
C GLU A 129 0.41 -9.55 7.98
N GLN A 130 1.00 -10.44 7.17
CA GLN A 130 1.37 -11.77 7.65
C GLN A 130 2.39 -11.69 8.80
N ALA A 131 3.38 -10.81 8.71
CA ALA A 131 4.40 -10.65 9.75
C ALA A 131 3.80 -10.10 11.06
N VAL A 132 2.96 -9.08 10.97
CA VAL A 132 2.30 -8.45 12.12
C VAL A 132 1.33 -9.41 12.79
N MET A 133 0.47 -10.09 12.03
CA MET A 133 -0.50 -11.05 12.55
C MET A 133 0.18 -12.27 13.17
N HIS A 134 1.26 -12.77 12.55
CA HIS A 134 2.04 -13.86 13.12
C HIS A 134 2.73 -13.44 14.43
N ALA A 135 3.27 -12.22 14.50
CA ALA A 135 3.90 -11.71 15.72
C ALA A 135 2.89 -11.59 16.88
N LEU A 136 1.67 -11.10 16.61
CA LEU A 136 0.59 -11.03 17.61
C LEU A 136 0.19 -12.43 18.12
N ALA A 137 -0.02 -13.38 17.21
CA ALA A 137 -0.34 -14.75 17.55
C ALA A 137 0.79 -15.42 18.37
N ALA A 138 2.05 -15.13 18.03
CA ALA A 138 3.22 -15.62 18.75
C ALA A 138 3.29 -15.05 20.18
N ILE A 139 2.97 -13.77 20.40
CA ILE A 139 2.85 -13.20 21.75
C ILE A 139 1.77 -13.95 22.53
N LYS A 140 0.58 -14.14 21.94
CA LYS A 140 -0.53 -14.86 22.58
C LYS A 140 -0.14 -16.27 23.02
N ALA A 141 0.60 -17.00 22.18
CA ALA A 141 1.08 -18.35 22.50
C ALA A 141 2.05 -18.40 23.71
N THR A 142 2.83 -17.34 23.95
CA THR A 142 3.75 -17.29 25.11
C THR A 142 3.02 -17.08 26.43
N ILE A 143 1.88 -16.38 26.42
CA ILE A 143 1.06 -16.15 27.62
C ILE A 143 0.48 -17.47 28.15
N PHE A 144 -0.01 -18.34 27.27
CA PHE A 144 -0.52 -19.66 27.65
C PHE A 144 0.54 -20.55 28.29
N LYS A 145 1.81 -20.39 27.89
CA LYS A 145 2.94 -21.15 28.42
C LYS A 145 3.52 -20.57 29.71
N GLY A 146 3.11 -19.36 30.09
CA GLY A 146 3.67 -18.65 31.25
C GLY A 146 5.14 -18.26 31.10
N ASP A 147 5.67 -18.25 29.87
CA ASP A 147 7.09 -17.98 29.60
C ASP A 147 7.31 -16.48 29.40
N SER A 148 7.77 -15.80 30.47
CA SER A 148 8.02 -14.37 30.46
C SER A 148 9.15 -13.96 29.52
N VAL A 149 10.21 -14.77 29.40
CA VAL A 149 11.35 -14.43 28.53
C VAL A 149 10.93 -14.54 27.07
N ALA A 150 10.22 -15.61 26.69
CA ALA A 150 9.69 -15.77 25.36
C ALA A 150 8.68 -14.66 25.02
N TYR A 151 7.82 -14.26 25.96
CA TYR A 151 6.92 -13.13 25.78
C TYR A 151 7.68 -11.84 25.44
N GLN A 152 8.72 -11.52 26.21
CA GLN A 152 9.53 -10.32 25.97
C GLN A 152 10.17 -10.31 24.58
N HIS A 153 10.68 -11.46 24.14
CA HIS A 153 11.24 -11.60 22.80
C HIS A 153 10.19 -11.40 21.71
N ARG A 154 9.01 -12.03 21.83
CA ARG A 154 7.93 -11.90 20.84
C ARG A 154 7.33 -10.50 20.82
N LEU A 155 7.24 -9.84 21.97
CA LEU A 155 6.82 -8.44 22.04
C LEU A 155 7.82 -7.53 21.31
N ASN A 156 9.12 -7.72 21.50
CA ASN A 156 10.15 -6.94 20.78
C ASN A 156 10.08 -7.17 19.26
N GLU A 157 9.83 -8.40 18.81
CA GLU A 157 9.64 -8.74 17.40
C GLU A 157 8.45 -8.00 16.80
N PHE A 158 7.29 -8.03 17.47
CA PHE A 158 6.12 -7.25 17.08
C PHE A 158 6.41 -5.74 17.04
N LEU A 159 7.03 -5.19 18.09
CA LEU A 159 7.36 -3.76 18.17
C LEU A 159 8.30 -3.34 17.04
N ARG A 160 9.26 -4.19 16.67
CA ARG A 160 10.14 -3.93 15.53
C ARG A 160 9.37 -3.87 14.21
N HIS A 161 8.48 -4.82 13.96
CA HIS A 161 7.62 -4.77 12.76
C HIS A 161 6.72 -3.54 12.75
N TYR A 162 6.09 -3.23 13.88
CA TYR A 162 5.23 -2.06 14.03
C TYR A 162 5.99 -0.76 13.78
N GLN A 163 7.17 -0.58 14.39
CA GLN A 163 7.99 0.62 14.23
C GLN A 163 8.47 0.83 12.79
N MET A 164 8.73 -0.24 12.04
CA MET A 164 9.11 -0.19 10.63
C MET A 164 7.99 0.36 9.73
N ILE A 165 6.76 -0.08 9.97
CA ILE A 165 5.59 0.32 9.15
C ILE A 165 4.92 1.60 9.66
N LYS A 166 5.18 2.00 10.91
CA LYS A 166 4.53 3.14 11.56
C LYS A 166 4.60 4.43 10.76
N PRO A 167 5.74 4.82 10.13
CA PRO A 167 5.78 6.03 9.30
C PRO A 167 4.81 5.98 8.12
N ALA A 168 4.68 4.83 7.46
CA ALA A 168 3.74 4.64 6.35
C ALA A 168 2.29 4.66 6.83
N LEU A 169 1.99 3.98 7.94
CA LEU A 169 0.67 4.03 8.58
C LEU A 169 0.27 5.47 8.93
N PHE A 170 1.21 6.26 9.45
CA PHE A 170 0.95 7.66 9.80
C PHE A 170 0.54 8.51 8.59
N ILE A 171 1.00 8.15 7.40
CA ILE A 171 0.72 8.86 6.16
C ILE A 171 -0.60 8.37 5.54
N ASP A 172 -0.83 7.07 5.51
CA ASP A 172 -1.91 6.44 4.73
C ASP A 172 -3.24 6.31 5.47
N ILE A 173 -3.25 6.28 6.81
CA ILE A 173 -4.48 5.99 7.57
C ILE A 173 -4.98 7.21 8.34
N GLU A 174 -6.29 7.25 8.59
CA GLU A 174 -6.89 8.33 9.35
C GLU A 174 -6.29 8.46 10.76
N PRO A 175 -6.04 9.69 11.26
CA PRO A 175 -5.42 9.91 12.57
C PRO A 175 -6.12 9.20 13.73
N GLN A 176 -7.46 9.08 13.67
CA GLN A 176 -8.27 8.40 14.68
C GLN A 176 -7.98 6.89 14.72
N HIS A 177 -7.81 6.27 13.55
CA HIS A 177 -7.46 4.85 13.43
C HIS A 177 -6.04 4.61 13.94
N LEU A 178 -5.09 5.46 13.55
CA LEU A 178 -3.72 5.38 14.04
C LEU A 178 -3.62 5.53 15.55
N GLN A 179 -4.32 6.50 16.14
CA GLN A 179 -4.30 6.74 17.58
C GLN A 179 -4.83 5.53 18.38
N ARG A 180 -5.84 4.81 17.85
CA ARG A 180 -6.33 3.57 18.47
C ARG A 180 -5.26 2.49 18.49
N LEU A 181 -4.59 2.27 17.35
CA LEU A 181 -3.49 1.31 17.25
C LEU A 181 -2.34 1.68 18.18
N GLU A 182 -1.92 2.96 18.20
CA GLU A 182 -0.88 3.45 19.10
C GLU A 182 -1.23 3.22 20.56
N SER A 183 -2.48 3.47 20.95
CA SER A 183 -2.95 3.26 22.32
C SER A 183 -2.85 1.80 22.74
N GLN A 184 -3.13 0.85 21.82
CA GLN A 184 -3.00 -0.58 22.08
C GLN A 184 -1.54 -1.01 22.22
N VAL A 185 -0.64 -0.48 21.38
CA VAL A 185 0.79 -0.75 21.47
C VAL A 185 1.35 -0.21 22.80
N ILE A 186 1.00 1.03 23.17
CA ILE A 186 1.39 1.63 24.46
C ILE A 186 0.87 0.80 25.63
N PHE A 187 -0.36 0.27 25.54
CA PHE A 187 -0.92 -0.58 26.59
C PHE A 187 -0.13 -1.89 26.73
N LEU A 188 0.22 -2.56 25.62
CA LEU A 188 1.08 -3.74 25.65
C LEU A 188 2.46 -3.43 26.27
N GLU A 189 3.06 -2.31 25.90
CA GLU A 189 4.34 -1.87 26.48
C GLU A 189 4.23 -1.58 27.99
N LYS A 190 3.12 -1.02 28.47
CA LYS A 190 2.90 -0.80 29.91
C LYS A 190 2.73 -2.11 30.68
N LEU A 191 2.04 -3.09 30.09
CA LEU A 191 1.84 -4.40 30.70
C LEU A 191 3.16 -5.20 30.81
N ARG A 192 4.16 -4.87 29.99
CA ARG A 192 5.53 -5.38 30.11
C ARG A 192 6.08 -5.28 31.53
N ALA A 193 5.75 -4.20 32.26
CA ALA A 193 6.31 -3.87 33.57
C ALA A 193 5.58 -4.52 34.76
N ASN A 194 4.31 -4.92 34.60
CA ASN A 194 3.40 -5.21 35.72
C ASN A 194 3.12 -6.70 35.96
N GLN A 195 4.08 -7.57 35.63
CA GLN A 195 3.92 -9.04 35.61
C GLN A 195 2.89 -9.51 34.58
N LEU A 196 3.13 -10.69 33.99
CA LEU A 196 2.22 -11.28 33.01
C LEU A 196 0.90 -11.65 33.70
N ASP A 197 -0.14 -10.85 33.49
CA ASP A 197 -1.51 -11.15 33.89
C ASP A 197 -2.29 -11.64 32.65
N PRO A 198 -2.46 -12.97 32.48
CA PRO A 198 -3.16 -13.52 31.31
C PRO A 198 -4.60 -13.04 31.19
N SER A 199 -5.25 -12.68 32.31
CA SER A 199 -6.65 -12.25 32.33
C SER A 199 -6.86 -10.89 31.64
N LYS A 200 -5.81 -10.05 31.59
CA LYS A 200 -5.81 -8.75 30.91
C LYS A 200 -5.19 -8.82 29.53
N LEU A 201 -4.09 -9.59 29.38
CA LEU A 201 -3.34 -9.65 28.13
C LEU A 201 -4.09 -10.40 27.03
N THR A 202 -4.74 -11.52 27.35
CA THR A 202 -5.44 -12.34 26.36
C THR A 202 -6.56 -11.58 25.64
N PRO A 203 -7.54 -10.96 26.35
CA PRO A 203 -8.61 -10.22 25.68
C PRO A 203 -8.08 -8.99 24.93
N HIS A 204 -7.02 -8.34 25.43
CA HIS A 204 -6.41 -7.20 24.74
C HIS A 204 -5.76 -7.61 23.42
N LEU A 205 -5.03 -8.73 23.39
CA LEU A 205 -4.42 -9.25 22.17
C LEU A 205 -5.46 -9.70 21.15
N GLU A 206 -6.57 -10.30 21.60
CA GLU A 206 -7.68 -10.67 20.72
C GLU A 206 -8.35 -9.45 20.07
N LEU A 207 -8.56 -8.39 20.85
CA LEU A 207 -9.07 -7.12 20.32
C LEU A 207 -8.09 -6.55 19.28
N MET A 208 -6.81 -6.51 19.62
CA MET A 208 -5.76 -5.99 18.76
C MET A 208 -5.62 -6.80 17.47
N GLU A 209 -5.60 -8.13 17.53
CA GLU A 209 -5.59 -9.01 16.34
C GLU A 209 -6.77 -8.70 15.42
N LYS A 210 -7.98 -8.52 15.98
CA LYS A 210 -9.17 -8.17 15.19
C LYS A 210 -9.07 -6.79 14.57
N GLU A 211 -8.58 -5.79 15.30
CA GLU A 211 -8.43 -4.43 14.77
C GLU A 211 -7.37 -4.35 13.67
N TRP A 212 -6.24 -5.03 13.82
CA TRP A 212 -5.23 -5.14 12.75
C TRP A 212 -5.80 -5.87 11.52
N ALA A 213 -6.49 -6.99 11.72
CA ALA A 213 -7.12 -7.72 10.61
C ALA A 213 -8.15 -6.85 9.86
N ASN A 214 -8.97 -6.11 10.60
CA ASN A 214 -9.95 -5.19 10.03
C ASN A 214 -9.27 -4.04 9.28
N LEU A 215 -8.18 -3.47 9.81
CA LEU A 215 -7.41 -2.42 9.14
C LEU A 215 -6.89 -2.90 7.79
N TYR A 216 -6.22 -4.06 7.76
CA TYR A 216 -5.70 -4.62 6.52
C TYR A 216 -6.83 -4.94 5.53
N HIS A 217 -7.95 -5.46 6.02
CA HIS A 217 -9.10 -5.77 5.17
C HIS A 217 -9.74 -4.51 4.58
N GLN A 218 -9.98 -3.48 5.39
CA GLN A 218 -10.56 -2.22 4.96
C GLN A 218 -9.70 -1.55 3.89
N VAL A 219 -8.39 -1.41 4.14
CA VAL A 219 -7.48 -0.80 3.16
C VAL A 219 -7.39 -1.64 1.89
N LYS A 220 -7.47 -2.98 1.99
CA LYS A 220 -7.54 -3.86 0.81
C LYS A 220 -8.82 -3.69 0.00
N GLU A 221 -9.96 -3.54 0.66
CA GLU A 221 -11.25 -3.29 -0.01
C GLU A 221 -11.27 -1.92 -0.68
N ASP A 222 -10.77 -0.89 0.01
CA ASP A 222 -10.65 0.47 -0.54
C ASP A 222 -9.63 0.52 -1.70
N SER A 223 -8.58 -0.32 -1.65
CA SER A 223 -7.60 -0.46 -2.73
C SER A 223 -8.08 -1.27 -3.93
N ALA A 224 -9.16 -2.04 -3.81
CA ALA A 224 -9.56 -2.98 -4.84
C ALA A 224 -10.09 -2.22 -6.07
N ASP A 225 -9.32 -2.26 -7.15
CA ASP A 225 -9.62 -1.57 -8.41
C ASP A 225 -11.06 -1.86 -8.91
N PRO A 226 -11.93 -0.84 -9.05
CA PRO A 226 -13.24 -0.98 -9.70
C PRO A 226 -13.15 -1.54 -11.13
N SER A 227 -11.98 -1.39 -11.78
CA SER A 227 -11.73 -1.92 -13.11
C SER A 227 -11.69 -3.44 -13.18
N LEU A 228 -11.39 -4.16 -12.10
CA LEU A 228 -11.39 -5.64 -12.14
C LEU A 228 -12.79 -6.20 -12.33
N TRP A 229 -13.79 -5.64 -11.66
CA TRP A 229 -15.20 -5.99 -11.90
C TRP A 229 -15.63 -5.64 -13.33
N TRP A 230 -15.16 -4.51 -13.85
CA TRP A 230 -15.45 -4.10 -15.22
C TRP A 230 -14.78 -5.02 -16.26
N VAL A 231 -13.56 -5.48 -16.00
CA VAL A 231 -12.83 -6.45 -16.82
C VAL A 231 -13.51 -7.83 -16.78
N ILE A 232 -13.92 -8.29 -15.60
CA ILE A 232 -14.67 -9.55 -15.45
C ILE A 232 -16.01 -9.48 -16.20
N PHE A 233 -16.71 -8.34 -16.12
CA PHE A 233 -17.99 -8.17 -16.81
C PHE A 233 -17.82 -8.08 -18.33
N THR A 234 -16.78 -7.39 -18.82
CA THR A 234 -16.52 -7.25 -20.27
C THR A 234 -16.06 -8.55 -20.90
N ILE A 235 -15.08 -9.24 -20.31
CA ILE A 235 -14.59 -10.52 -20.82
C ILE A 235 -15.62 -11.62 -20.60
N GLY A 236 -16.19 -11.72 -19.39
CA GLY A 236 -17.23 -12.70 -19.07
C GLY A 236 -18.50 -12.51 -19.89
N GLY A 237 -18.92 -11.25 -20.12
CA GLY A 237 -20.05 -10.92 -20.97
C GLY A 237 -19.85 -11.33 -22.42
N MET A 238 -18.66 -11.14 -22.98
CA MET A 238 -18.35 -11.54 -24.36
C MET A 238 -18.39 -13.07 -24.54
N ILE A 239 -17.90 -13.82 -23.54
CA ILE A 239 -17.95 -15.29 -23.53
C ILE A 239 -19.40 -15.77 -23.43
N ILE A 240 -20.20 -15.24 -22.49
CA ILE A 240 -21.61 -15.62 -22.31
C ILE A 240 -22.42 -15.30 -23.58
N LEU A 241 -22.18 -14.15 -24.22
CA LEU A 241 -22.83 -13.79 -25.48
C LEU A 241 -22.47 -14.76 -26.61
N SER A 242 -21.20 -15.14 -26.74
CA SER A 242 -20.77 -16.12 -27.76
C SER A 242 -21.41 -17.50 -27.54
N LEU A 243 -21.46 -17.98 -26.31
CA LEU A 243 -22.03 -19.28 -25.96
C LEU A 243 -23.55 -19.28 -26.10
N SER A 244 -24.20 -18.18 -25.73
CA SER A 244 -25.64 -17.99 -25.91
C SER A 244 -26.01 -17.98 -27.39
N TYR A 245 -25.24 -17.30 -28.25
CA TYR A 245 -25.46 -17.30 -29.69
C TYR A 245 -25.29 -18.68 -30.31
N VAL A 246 -24.20 -19.40 -29.98
CA VAL A 246 -23.94 -20.75 -30.50
C VAL A 246 -24.98 -21.75 -29.96
N GLY A 247 -25.34 -21.65 -28.69
CA GLY A 247 -26.37 -22.48 -28.06
C GLY A 247 -27.74 -22.28 -28.70
N TRP A 248 -28.13 -21.04 -28.96
CA TRP A 248 -29.38 -20.72 -29.66
C TRP A 248 -29.37 -21.20 -31.12
N ARG A 249 -28.24 -21.06 -31.82
CA ARG A 249 -28.06 -21.57 -33.19
C ARG A 249 -28.19 -23.10 -33.23
N LYS A 250 -27.61 -23.82 -32.26
CA LYS A 250 -27.72 -25.28 -32.13
C LYS A 250 -29.16 -25.73 -31.85
N TYR A 251 -29.84 -25.06 -30.91
CA TYR A 251 -31.24 -25.33 -30.58
C TYR A 251 -32.16 -25.19 -31.80
N ARG A 252 -31.95 -24.13 -32.61
CA ARG A 252 -32.73 -23.94 -33.84
C ARG A 252 -32.46 -25.03 -34.89
N ALA A 253 -31.20 -25.45 -35.04
CA ALA A 253 -30.82 -26.50 -35.98
C ALA A 253 -31.39 -27.88 -35.60
N GLU A 254 -31.46 -28.21 -34.30
CA GLU A 254 -32.10 -29.43 -33.82
C GLU A 254 -33.63 -29.40 -34.04
N LYS A 255 -34.29 -28.27 -33.80
CA LYS A 255 -35.72 -28.10 -34.10
C LYS A 255 -36.06 -28.26 -35.58
N GLN A 256 -35.18 -27.83 -36.48
CA GLN A 256 -35.37 -28.01 -37.93
C GLN A 256 -35.16 -29.46 -38.39
N LYS A 257 -34.25 -30.21 -37.75
CA LYS A 257 -34.02 -31.64 -38.05
C LYS A 257 -35.19 -32.52 -37.60
N VAL A 258 -35.88 -32.17 -36.52
CA VAL A 258 -37.07 -32.91 -36.05
C VAL A 258 -38.25 -32.71 -37.01
N ARG A 259 -38.45 -31.49 -37.54
CA ARG A 259 -39.51 -31.19 -38.53
C ARG A 259 -39.31 -31.79 -39.93
N MET A 260 -38.10 -32.26 -40.26
CA MET A 260 -37.83 -32.95 -41.54
C MET A 260 -37.93 -34.48 -41.43
N LYS A 261 -38.23 -35.00 -40.23
CA LYS A 261 -38.43 -36.44 -39.96
C LYS A 261 -39.89 -36.82 -39.68
N GLU A 262 -40.79 -35.83 -39.66
CA GLU A 262 -42.25 -36.01 -39.77
C GLU A 262 -42.67 -35.78 -41.23
#